data_AF-A0A4V1V1L8-F1
#
_entry.id   AF-A0A4V1V1L8-F1
#
_cell.length_a   1.000
_cell.length_b   1.000
_cell.length_c   1.000
_cell.angle_alpha   90.00
_cell.angle_beta   90.00
_cell.angle_gamma   90.00
#
_symmetry.space_group_name_H-M   'P 1'
#
loop_
_entity.id
_entity.type
_entity.pdbx_description
1 polymer ?
#
loop_
_entity_poly.entity_id
_entity_poly.type
_entity_poly.pdbx_seq_one_letter_code
_entity_poly.pdbx_strand_id
1 'polypeptide(L)'
;MSARSRLMRVVVLPKSKPTPAVPADVAIDVLLDGGFKLLGTWVGTETGIGLSKPASRDPGVYAFVIDGLVKYVGLTKSGFHRRMYNYQKPGSTQRTSQRINEIIVEHVAAGTIVEIYVAVPPALEWNGLPIHAAAGLEAGLIEMIQPPWNLMGVADRSRAGR
;
A
#
# COMPACT_ATOMS: atom_id res chain seq x y z
N MET A 1 19.69 52.86 38.51
CA MET A 1 20.10 51.48 38.20
C MET A 1 18.91 50.79 37.53
N SER A 2 19.06 50.44 36.25
CA SER A 2 17.98 49.97 35.37
C SER A 2 17.84 48.45 35.46
N ALA A 3 16.69 47.97 35.95
CA ALA A 3 16.35 46.55 35.96
C ALA A 3 15.62 46.19 34.66
N ARG A 4 16.28 45.42 33.80
CA ARG A 4 15.69 44.86 32.57
C ARG A 4 14.63 43.83 32.94
N SER A 5 13.36 44.14 32.69
CA SER A 5 12.27 43.16 32.74
C SER A 5 12.27 42.34 31.44
N ARG A 6 12.54 41.04 31.55
CA ARG A 6 12.49 40.08 30.44
C ARG A 6 11.13 39.39 30.48
N LEU A 7 10.17 39.90 29.71
CA LEU A 7 8.88 39.22 29.49
C LEU A 7 9.12 37.92 28.71
N MET A 8 8.97 36.77 29.37
CA MET A 8 8.81 35.48 28.70
C MET A 8 7.45 35.47 27.98
N ARG A 9 7.45 35.48 26.64
CA ARG A 9 6.27 35.14 25.85
C ARG A 9 6.04 33.63 25.99
N VAL A 10 5.00 33.25 26.74
CA VAL A 10 4.46 31.88 26.68
C VAL A 10 3.78 31.73 25.33
N VAL A 11 4.37 30.93 24.43
CA VAL A 11 3.72 30.52 23.18
C VAL A 11 2.85 29.31 23.52
N VAL A 12 1.54 29.50 23.56
CA VAL A 12 0.59 28.38 23.63
C VAL A 12 0.60 27.73 22.24
N LEU A 13 1.27 26.59 22.12
CA LEU A 13 1.15 25.75 20.93
C LEU A 13 -0.32 25.28 20.82
N PRO A 14 -0.97 25.40 19.65
CA PRO A 14 -2.29 24.86 19.48
C PRO A 14 -2.24 23.35 19.74
N LYS A 15 -3.19 22.84 20.55
CA LYS A 15 -3.36 21.40 20.75
C LYS A 15 -3.50 20.76 19.37
N SER A 16 -2.57 19.87 19.03
CA SER A 16 -2.62 19.06 17.82
C SER A 16 -3.98 18.36 17.77
N LYS A 17 -4.71 18.54 16.68
CA LYS A 17 -5.91 17.74 16.41
C LYS A 17 -5.52 16.26 16.44
N PRO A 18 -6.33 15.36 17.02
CA PRO A 18 -6.06 13.94 16.92
C PRO A 18 -6.00 13.57 15.45
N THR A 19 -4.91 12.89 15.06
CA THR A 19 -4.80 12.20 13.77
C THR A 19 -6.07 11.36 13.60
N PRO A 20 -6.86 11.52 12.52
CA PRO A 20 -7.94 10.58 12.26
C PRO A 20 -7.28 9.21 12.15
N ALA A 21 -7.64 8.29 13.04
CA ALA A 21 -7.37 6.89 12.82
C ALA A 21 -8.06 6.55 11.51
N VAL A 22 -7.31 6.43 10.41
CA VAL A 22 -7.87 5.88 9.19
C VAL A 22 -8.36 4.48 9.57
N PRO A 23 -9.64 4.15 9.39
CA PRO A 23 -10.17 2.86 9.82
C PRO A 23 -9.42 1.74 9.11
N ALA A 24 -9.31 0.57 9.74
CA ALA A 24 -8.70 -0.65 9.18
C ALA A 24 -9.36 -1.14 7.86
N ASP A 25 -10.38 -0.42 7.40
CA ASP A 25 -11.28 -0.72 6.31
C ASP A 25 -11.36 0.49 5.36
N VAL A 26 -10.23 0.83 4.72
CA VAL A 26 -10.28 1.82 3.62
C VAL A 26 -10.98 1.20 2.43
N ALA A 27 -12.10 1.81 2.06
CA ALA A 27 -12.92 1.43 0.94
C ALA A 27 -12.19 1.63 -0.40
N ILE A 28 -12.44 0.72 -1.32
CA ILE A 28 -11.91 0.73 -2.69
C ILE A 28 -12.23 2.01 -3.45
N ASP A 29 -13.33 2.68 -3.11
CA ASP A 29 -13.76 3.95 -3.72
C ASP A 29 -12.65 5.01 -3.68
N VAL A 30 -11.86 5.08 -2.61
CA VAL A 30 -10.72 6.01 -2.49
C VAL A 30 -9.68 5.76 -3.58
N LEU A 31 -9.40 4.49 -3.90
CA LEU A 31 -8.45 4.16 -4.95
C LEU A 31 -9.05 4.38 -6.33
N LEU A 32 -10.34 4.08 -6.53
CA LEU A 32 -11.05 4.31 -7.80
C LEU A 32 -11.07 5.79 -8.16
N ASP A 33 -11.40 6.66 -7.20
CA ASP A 33 -11.34 8.11 -7.35
C ASP A 33 -9.90 8.60 -7.61
N GLY A 34 -8.92 7.89 -7.04
CA GLY A 34 -7.48 8.10 -7.29
C GLY A 34 -6.98 7.56 -8.64
N GLY A 35 -7.85 7.00 -9.47
CA GLY A 35 -7.51 6.52 -10.82
C GLY A 35 -7.04 5.06 -10.90
N PHE A 36 -7.20 4.28 -9.82
CA PHE A 36 -7.02 2.84 -9.90
C PHE A 36 -8.11 2.19 -10.77
N LYS A 37 -7.76 1.08 -11.43
CA LYS A 37 -8.66 0.32 -12.29
C LYS A 37 -8.59 -1.15 -11.93
N LEU A 38 -9.73 -1.85 -12.02
CA LEU A 38 -9.78 -3.30 -11.84
C LEU A 38 -8.95 -3.98 -12.95
N LEU A 39 -7.95 -4.75 -12.54
CA LEU A 39 -7.20 -5.63 -13.43
C LEU A 39 -7.91 -6.98 -13.58
N GLY A 40 -8.40 -7.52 -12.47
CA GLY A 40 -9.01 -8.84 -12.41
C GLY A 40 -9.06 -9.36 -10.98
N THR A 41 -9.08 -10.67 -10.84
CA THR A 41 -9.19 -11.39 -9.58
C THR A 41 -8.19 -12.54 -9.54
N TRP A 42 -7.82 -12.96 -8.34
CA TRP A 42 -7.18 -14.26 -8.14
C TRP A 42 -8.23 -15.37 -8.25
N VAL A 43 -7.86 -16.46 -8.94
CA VAL A 43 -8.71 -17.65 -9.12
C VAL A 43 -7.97 -18.91 -8.73
N GLY A 44 -8.69 -19.92 -8.26
CA GLY A 44 -8.14 -21.24 -7.97
C GLY A 44 -7.73 -21.96 -9.25
N THR A 45 -6.66 -22.76 -9.17
CA THR A 45 -6.14 -23.62 -10.23
C THR A 45 -5.70 -24.95 -9.62
N GLU A 46 -5.43 -25.96 -10.44
CA GLU A 46 -4.94 -27.27 -9.97
C GLU A 46 -3.64 -27.19 -9.15
N THR A 47 -2.82 -26.15 -9.38
CA THR A 47 -1.48 -26.02 -8.78
C THR A 47 -1.35 -24.83 -7.83
N GLY A 48 -2.47 -24.21 -7.44
CA GLY A 48 -2.48 -23.01 -6.59
C GLY A 48 -3.40 -21.93 -7.17
N ILE A 49 -2.88 -20.72 -7.37
CA ILE A 49 -3.65 -19.56 -7.85
C ILE A 49 -3.21 -19.06 -9.22
N GLY A 50 -4.16 -18.48 -9.96
CA GLY A 50 -3.96 -17.84 -11.26
C GLY A 50 -4.68 -16.48 -11.34
N LEU A 51 -4.42 -15.74 -12.41
CA LEU A 51 -5.15 -14.51 -12.71
C LEU A 51 -6.36 -14.81 -13.57
N SER A 52 -7.50 -14.16 -13.29
CA SER A 52 -8.68 -14.24 -14.16
C SER A 52 -8.50 -13.54 -15.51
N LYS A 53 -7.54 -12.62 -15.64
CA LYS A 53 -7.20 -11.92 -16.89
C LYS A 53 -5.68 -11.69 -17.01
N PRO A 54 -5.12 -11.63 -18.23
CA PRO A 54 -3.73 -11.24 -18.42
C PRO A 54 -3.45 -9.84 -17.86
N ALA A 55 -2.32 -9.69 -17.16
CA ALA A 55 -1.84 -8.42 -16.65
C ALA A 55 -0.90 -7.73 -17.65
N SER A 56 -0.86 -6.39 -17.65
CA SER A 56 -0.01 -5.62 -18.56
C SER A 56 1.47 -5.64 -18.15
N ARG A 57 2.33 -5.09 -19.03
CA ARG A 57 3.76 -4.92 -18.77
C ARG A 57 4.12 -3.61 -18.09
N ASP A 58 3.13 -2.80 -17.74
CA ASP A 58 3.34 -1.46 -17.19
C ASP A 58 3.83 -1.53 -15.73
N PRO A 59 4.80 -0.69 -15.33
CA PRO A 59 5.12 -0.49 -13.93
C PRO A 59 4.00 0.29 -13.23
N GLY A 60 3.93 0.21 -11.90
CA GLY A 60 2.94 0.98 -11.15
C GLY A 60 2.69 0.43 -9.76
N VAL A 61 1.57 0.87 -9.19
CA VAL A 61 1.07 0.46 -7.88
C VAL A 61 -0.12 -0.48 -8.08
N TYR A 62 -0.25 -1.47 -7.22
CA TYR A 62 -1.39 -2.38 -7.19
C TYR A 62 -1.89 -2.57 -5.76
N ALA A 63 -3.16 -2.93 -5.65
CA ALA A 63 -3.82 -3.26 -4.40
C ALA A 63 -4.56 -4.61 -4.50
N PHE A 64 -4.56 -5.37 -3.41
CA PHE A 64 -5.45 -6.52 -3.24
C PHE A 64 -6.61 -6.13 -2.33
N VAL A 65 -7.81 -6.48 -2.76
CA VAL A 65 -9.06 -6.00 -2.17
C VAL A 65 -9.98 -7.20 -1.95
N ILE A 66 -10.63 -7.23 -0.78
CA ILE A 66 -11.66 -8.22 -0.43
C ILE A 66 -12.86 -7.44 0.11
N ASP A 67 -14.04 -7.72 -0.42
CA ASP A 67 -15.30 -7.08 -0.02
C ASP A 67 -15.22 -5.55 -0.01
N GLY A 68 -14.56 -4.99 -1.02
CA GLY A 68 -14.34 -3.55 -1.16
C GLY A 68 -13.30 -2.96 -0.21
N LEU A 69 -12.60 -3.77 0.59
CA LEU A 69 -11.61 -3.31 1.57
C LEU A 69 -10.19 -3.61 1.13
N VAL A 70 -9.32 -2.60 1.14
CA VAL A 70 -7.91 -2.74 0.76
C VAL A 70 -7.16 -3.57 1.80
N LYS A 71 -6.63 -4.74 1.37
CA LYS A 71 -5.89 -5.66 2.24
C LYS A 71 -4.37 -5.58 2.06
N TYR A 72 -3.91 -5.26 0.85
CA TYR A 72 -2.49 -5.14 0.53
C TYR A 72 -2.26 -4.04 -0.50
N VAL A 73 -1.15 -3.33 -0.38
CA VAL A 73 -0.63 -2.39 -1.39
C VAL A 73 0.81 -2.76 -1.71
N GLY A 74 1.17 -2.73 -2.99
CA GLY A 74 2.56 -2.89 -3.42
C GLY A 74 2.85 -2.21 -4.74
N LEU A 75 4.12 -2.10 -5.10
CA LEU A 75 4.56 -1.59 -6.39
C LEU A 75 5.31 -2.64 -7.24
N THR A 76 5.40 -2.36 -8.54
CA THR A 76 6.31 -3.06 -9.45
C THR A 76 7.00 -2.10 -10.41
N LYS A 77 8.31 -2.29 -10.58
CA LYS A 77 9.09 -1.63 -11.66
C LYS A 77 9.17 -2.49 -12.93
N SER A 78 8.82 -3.77 -12.84
CA SER A 78 9.08 -4.79 -13.87
C SER A 78 7.82 -5.22 -14.64
N GLY A 79 6.71 -4.51 -14.43
CA GLY A 79 5.41 -4.86 -15.00
C GLY A 79 4.50 -5.59 -14.02
N PHE A 80 3.19 -5.37 -14.13
CA PHE A 80 2.19 -6.13 -13.38
C PHE A 80 2.25 -7.62 -13.69
N HIS A 81 2.39 -8.02 -14.95
CA HIS A 81 2.49 -9.43 -15.36
C HIS A 81 3.53 -10.22 -14.55
N ARG A 82 4.74 -9.68 -14.42
CA ARG A 82 5.82 -10.33 -13.68
C ARG A 82 5.57 -10.32 -12.18
N ARG A 83 5.02 -9.23 -11.65
CA ARG A 83 4.74 -9.14 -10.21
C ARG A 83 3.63 -10.11 -9.79
N MET A 84 2.57 -10.22 -10.58
CA MET A 84 1.50 -11.19 -10.34
C MET A 84 2.01 -12.63 -10.51
N TYR A 85 2.84 -12.91 -11.52
CA TYR A 85 3.48 -14.22 -11.66
C TYR A 85 4.31 -14.60 -10.42
N ASN A 86 5.07 -13.65 -9.85
CA ASN A 86 5.84 -13.90 -8.63
C ASN A 86 4.95 -14.24 -7.42
N TYR A 87 3.69 -13.79 -7.38
CA TYR A 87 2.75 -14.23 -6.37
C TYR A 87 2.16 -15.60 -6.68
N GLN A 88 1.95 -15.97 -7.95
CA GLN A 88 1.51 -17.31 -8.33
C GLN A 88 2.55 -18.38 -8.02
N LYS A 89 3.81 -18.09 -8.36
CA LYS A 89 4.94 -19.00 -8.26
C LYS A 89 6.11 -18.30 -7.57
N PRO A 90 6.03 -18.09 -6.25
CA PRO A 90 7.07 -17.38 -5.53
C PRO A 90 8.38 -18.17 -5.54
N GLY A 91 9.49 -17.49 -5.82
CA GLY A 91 10.83 -18.06 -5.68
C GLY A 91 11.21 -18.26 -4.21
N SER A 92 12.17 -19.15 -3.93
CA SER A 92 12.59 -19.52 -2.56
C SER A 92 13.08 -18.34 -1.70
N THR A 93 13.58 -17.27 -2.31
CA THR A 93 14.04 -16.06 -1.62
C THR A 93 12.97 -14.97 -1.49
N GLN A 94 11.81 -15.13 -2.15
CA GLN A 94 10.77 -14.11 -2.23
C GLN A 94 9.77 -14.23 -1.06
N ARG A 95 10.25 -14.03 0.18
CA ARG A 95 9.45 -14.23 1.41
C ARG A 95 8.10 -13.50 1.40
N THR A 96 8.06 -12.25 0.95
CA THR A 96 6.79 -11.50 0.84
C THR A 96 5.84 -12.17 -0.15
N SER A 97 6.35 -12.64 -1.29
CA SER A 97 5.51 -13.31 -2.27
C SER A 97 5.00 -14.66 -1.76
N GLN A 98 5.82 -15.41 -1.00
CA GLN A 98 5.40 -16.67 -0.36
C GLN A 98 4.26 -16.43 0.62
N ARG A 99 4.45 -15.54 1.59
CA ARG A 99 3.41 -15.20 2.59
C ARG A 99 2.12 -14.72 1.93
N ILE A 100 2.23 -13.84 0.93
CA ILE A 100 1.05 -13.30 0.26
C ILE A 100 0.38 -14.37 -0.61
N ASN A 101 1.15 -15.28 -1.23
CA ASN A 101 0.60 -16.44 -1.94
C ASN A 101 -0.23 -17.31 -0.99
N GLU A 102 0.31 -17.67 0.17
CA GLU A 102 -0.40 -18.47 1.19
C GLU A 102 -1.73 -17.83 1.58
N ILE A 103 -1.71 -16.53 1.92
CA ILE A 103 -2.92 -15.78 2.27
C ILE A 103 -3.95 -15.78 1.13
N ILE A 104 -3.53 -15.55 -0.11
CA ILE A 104 -4.46 -15.54 -1.26
C ILE A 104 -5.04 -16.93 -1.51
N VAL A 105 -4.21 -17.98 -1.43
CA VAL A 105 -4.65 -19.39 -1.60
C VAL A 105 -5.73 -19.73 -0.58
N GLU A 106 -5.53 -19.36 0.69
CA GLU A 106 -6.53 -19.59 1.76
C GLU A 106 -7.86 -18.91 1.45
N HIS A 107 -7.84 -17.63 1.05
CA HIS A 107 -9.06 -16.88 0.73
C HIS A 107 -9.78 -17.46 -0.50
N VAL A 108 -9.02 -17.79 -1.55
CA VAL A 108 -9.57 -18.38 -2.77
C VAL A 108 -10.18 -19.76 -2.48
N ALA A 109 -9.51 -20.59 -1.66
CA ALA A 109 -10.04 -21.91 -1.26
C ALA A 109 -11.31 -21.80 -0.42
N ALA A 110 -11.44 -20.72 0.38
CA ALA A 110 -12.66 -20.39 1.12
C ALA A 110 -13.77 -19.77 0.25
N GLY A 111 -13.56 -19.63 -1.07
CA GLY A 111 -14.52 -19.02 -1.99
C GLY A 111 -14.57 -17.49 -1.93
N THR A 112 -13.61 -16.85 -1.26
CA THR A 112 -13.52 -15.38 -1.19
C THR A 112 -12.90 -14.83 -2.48
N ILE A 113 -13.47 -13.76 -3.01
CA ILE A 113 -12.95 -13.08 -4.20
C ILE A 113 -11.87 -12.09 -3.77
N VAL A 114 -10.64 -12.32 -4.23
CA VAL A 114 -9.54 -11.37 -4.06
C VAL A 114 -9.36 -10.58 -5.35
N GLU A 115 -9.84 -9.35 -5.35
CA GLU A 115 -9.73 -8.42 -6.48
C GLU A 115 -8.35 -7.77 -6.54
N ILE A 116 -7.95 -7.37 -7.74
CA ILE A 116 -6.67 -6.72 -8.02
C ILE A 116 -6.94 -5.41 -8.74
N TYR A 117 -6.54 -4.31 -8.12
CA TYR A 117 -6.62 -2.98 -8.70
C TYR A 117 -5.23 -2.45 -9.00
N VAL A 118 -5.08 -1.70 -10.09
CA VAL A 118 -3.79 -1.16 -10.54
C VAL A 118 -3.88 0.31 -10.90
N ALA A 119 -2.80 1.05 -10.68
CA ALA A 119 -2.61 2.41 -11.13
C ALA A 119 -1.19 2.59 -11.71
N VAL A 120 -1.12 3.35 -12.81
CA VAL A 120 0.14 3.73 -13.47
C VAL A 120 0.26 5.24 -13.33
N PRO A 121 0.87 5.76 -12.25
CA PRO A 121 1.03 7.20 -12.09
C PRO A 121 1.96 7.75 -13.17
N PRO A 122 1.77 9.01 -13.60
CA PRO A 122 2.61 9.65 -14.60
C PRO A 122 4.06 9.78 -14.11
N ALA A 123 4.98 9.97 -15.04
CA ALA A 123 6.35 10.39 -14.71
C ALA A 123 6.32 11.77 -14.05
N LEU A 124 7.14 11.96 -13.02
CA LEU A 124 7.28 13.21 -12.29
C LEU A 124 8.75 13.61 -12.21
N GLU A 125 9.00 14.89 -12.06
CA GLU A 125 10.34 15.45 -11.92
C GLU A 125 10.38 16.51 -10.81
N TRP A 126 11.57 16.68 -10.21
CA TRP A 126 11.87 17.78 -9.31
C TRP A 126 13.18 18.43 -9.74
N ASN A 127 13.10 19.66 -10.25
CA ASN A 127 14.24 20.40 -10.81
C ASN A 127 15.03 19.59 -11.87
N GLY A 128 14.32 18.87 -12.74
CA GLY A 128 14.91 18.02 -13.78
C GLY A 128 15.43 16.67 -13.29
N LEU A 129 15.27 16.32 -12.01
CA LEU A 129 15.59 15.00 -11.48
C LEU A 129 14.35 14.10 -11.48
N PRO A 130 14.46 12.83 -11.90
CA PRO A 130 13.30 11.93 -11.98
C PRO A 130 12.80 11.52 -10.59
N ILE A 131 11.48 11.56 -10.41
CA ILE A 131 10.79 11.04 -9.23
C ILE A 131 10.10 9.72 -9.57
N HIS A 132 10.30 8.72 -8.70
CA HIS A 132 9.54 7.48 -8.76
C HIS A 132 8.13 7.69 -8.18
N ALA A 133 7.22 8.24 -8.98
CA ALA A 133 5.84 8.53 -8.58
C ALA A 133 5.14 7.30 -7.99
N ALA A 134 5.32 6.12 -8.57
CA ALA A 134 4.76 4.87 -8.05
C ALA A 134 5.30 4.49 -6.65
N ALA A 135 6.57 4.78 -6.35
CA ALA A 135 7.12 4.51 -5.03
C ALA A 135 6.58 5.50 -3.98
N GLY A 136 6.46 6.77 -4.34
CA GLY A 136 5.81 7.77 -3.48
C GLY A 136 4.35 7.43 -3.21
N LEU A 137 3.61 7.03 -4.25
CA LEU A 137 2.21 6.63 -4.13
C LEU A 137 2.04 5.37 -3.26
N GLU A 138 2.85 4.33 -3.47
CA GLU A 138 2.83 3.12 -2.63
C GLU A 138 3.07 3.48 -1.15
N ALA A 139 4.14 4.24 -0.86
CA ALA A 139 4.48 4.61 0.50
C ALA A 139 3.35 5.43 1.17
N GLY A 140 2.81 6.43 0.46
CA GLY A 140 1.70 7.25 0.96
C GLY A 140 0.42 6.45 1.20
N LEU A 141 0.09 5.49 0.32
CA LEU A 141 -1.06 4.60 0.51
C LEU A 141 -0.85 3.64 1.68
N ILE A 142 0.34 3.07 1.85
CA ILE A 142 0.64 2.20 2.99
C ILE A 142 0.54 2.98 4.31
N GLU A 143 1.08 4.21 4.34
CA GLU A 143 1.00 5.08 5.51
C GLU A 143 -0.45 5.44 5.83
N MET A 144 -1.21 5.86 4.81
CA MET A 144 -2.61 6.27 4.96
C MET A 144 -3.52 5.10 5.36
N ILE A 145 -3.39 3.94 4.70
CA ILE A 145 -4.35 2.83 4.81
C ILE A 145 -3.96 1.84 5.92
N GLN A 146 -2.66 1.69 6.20
CA GLN A 146 -2.11 0.62 7.04
C GLN A 146 -2.68 -0.77 6.66
N PRO A 147 -2.57 -1.22 5.38
CA PRO A 147 -3.26 -2.42 4.94
C PRO A 147 -2.82 -3.65 5.76
N PRO A 148 -3.75 -4.52 6.19
CA PRO A 148 -3.47 -5.59 7.15
C PRO A 148 -2.45 -6.62 6.65
N TRP A 149 -2.28 -6.78 5.34
CA TRP A 149 -1.31 -7.72 4.77
C TRP A 149 0.06 -7.08 4.48
N ASN A 150 0.20 -5.77 4.67
CA ASN A 150 1.50 -5.09 4.64
C ASN A 150 2.18 -5.24 6.01
N LEU A 151 3.38 -5.84 6.03
CA LEU A 151 4.17 -5.90 7.26
C LEU A 151 4.71 -4.50 7.56
N MET A 152 4.10 -3.82 8.52
CA MET A 152 4.64 -2.58 9.06
C MET A 152 5.82 -2.94 9.95
N GLY A 153 7.01 -2.40 9.64
CA GLY A 153 8.20 -2.64 10.45
C GLY A 153 7.90 -2.33 11.92
N VAL A 154 8.05 -3.32 12.80
CA VAL A 154 7.77 -3.27 14.24
C VAL A 154 8.72 -2.31 15.00
N ALA A 155 9.43 -1.40 14.31
CA ALA A 155 10.49 -0.56 14.88
C ALA A 155 10.08 0.89 15.18
N ASP A 156 8.83 1.32 14.98
CA ASP A 156 8.46 2.73 15.23
C ASP A 156 7.09 2.90 15.93
N ARG A 157 6.89 2.19 17.03
CA ARG A 157 5.88 2.55 18.05
C ARG A 157 6.44 2.71 19.46
N SER A 158 7.75 2.56 19.62
CA SER A 158 8.45 2.60 20.92
C SER A 158 9.46 3.75 21.06
N ARG A 159 9.47 4.72 20.12
CA ARG A 159 10.33 5.92 20.19
C ARG A 159 9.61 7.27 20.33
N ALA A 160 8.28 7.28 20.44
CA ALA A 160 7.51 8.49 20.74
C ALA A 160 7.32 8.75 22.25
N GLY A 161 8.09 8.10 23.12
CA GLY A 161 7.92 8.15 24.58
C GLY A 161 9.23 8.12 25.37
N ARG A 162 10.26 8.85 24.92
CA ARG A 162 11.45 9.16 25.74
C ARG A 162 11.88 10.61 25.53
#